data_AF-A0A433TMV4-F1
#
_entry.id   AF-A0A433TMV4-F1
#
_cell.length_a   1.000
_cell.length_b   1.000
_cell.length_c   1.000
_cell.angle_alpha   90.00
_cell.angle_beta   90.00
_cell.angle_gamma   90.00
#
_symmetry.space_group_name_H-M   'P 1'
#
loop_
_entity.id
_entity.type
_entity.pdbx_description
1 polymer ?
#
loop_
_entity_poly.entity_id
_entity_poly.type
_entity_poly.pdbx_seq_one_letter_code
_entity_poly.pdbx_strand_id
1 'polypeptide(L)'
;MMESVQARQRGAFEFESHYENLCALQDSAPLPAVTAHLSQALLDLNGDRVRLNDWQPIINTLRINKSLQLVALRSYYQMPQEEDG
;
A
#
# COMPACT_ATOMS: atom_id res chain seq x y z
N MET A 1 14.90 -3.08 -13.61
CA MET A 1 14.87 -2.02 -14.63
C MET A 1 14.65 -0.69 -13.92
N MET A 2 15.45 0.35 -14.18
CA MET A 2 15.16 1.67 -13.60
C MET A 2 14.05 2.33 -14.43
N GLU A 3 12.94 2.67 -13.79
CA GLU A 3 11.86 3.44 -14.42
C GLU A 3 12.39 4.77 -14.97
N SER A 4 11.74 5.32 -16.00
CA SER A 4 12.10 6.64 -16.51
C SER A 4 11.73 7.74 -15.49
N VAL A 5 12.42 8.88 -15.53
CA VAL A 5 12.13 10.03 -14.66
C VAL A 5 10.68 10.51 -14.84
N GLN A 6 10.17 10.48 -16.07
CA GLN A 6 8.78 10.87 -16.37
C GLN A 6 7.75 9.89 -15.79
N ALA A 7 8.06 8.58 -15.74
CA ALA A 7 7.17 7.60 -15.11
C ALA A 7 7.11 7.82 -13.59
N ARG A 8 8.25 8.08 -12.95
CA ARG A 8 8.30 8.42 -11.51
C ARG A 8 7.54 9.72 -11.19
N GLN A 9 7.67 10.73 -12.04
CA GLN A 9 6.95 11.99 -11.84
C GLN A 9 5.43 11.83 -11.95
N ARG A 10 4.94 11.04 -12.91
CA ARG A 10 3.50 10.72 -13.01
C ARG A 10 3.03 9.87 -11.85
N GLY A 11 3.75 8.79 -11.53
CA GLY A 11 3.43 7.91 -10.41
C GLY A 11 3.42 8.62 -9.04
N ALA A 12 4.20 9.70 -8.89
CA ALA A 12 4.15 10.53 -7.68
C ALA A 12 2.76 11.16 -7.45
N PHE A 13 2.02 11.51 -8.50
CA PHE A 13 0.68 12.12 -8.40
C PHE A 13 -0.46 11.11 -8.64
N GLU A 14 -0.16 9.91 -9.14
CA GLU A 14 -1.12 8.85 -9.43
C GLU A 14 -0.83 7.63 -8.56
N PHE A 15 -1.19 7.69 -7.27
CA PHE A 15 -0.89 6.63 -6.30
C PHE A 15 -1.40 5.25 -6.75
N GLU A 16 -2.67 5.17 -7.15
CA GLU A 16 -3.32 3.89 -7.52
C GLU A 16 -2.60 3.22 -8.69
N SER A 17 -2.44 3.91 -9.82
CA SER A 17 -1.77 3.37 -11.01
C SER A 17 -0.34 2.94 -10.74
N HIS A 18 0.41 3.69 -9.93
CA HIS A 18 1.79 3.32 -9.59
C HIS A 18 1.84 2.11 -8.65
N TYR A 19 0.95 2.05 -7.66
CA TYR A 19 0.81 0.92 -6.76
C TYR A 19 0.45 -0.36 -7.51
N GLU A 20 -0.54 -0.33 -8.40
CA GLU A 20 -0.95 -1.47 -9.23
C GLU A 20 0.19 -1.99 -10.10
N ASN A 21 0.96 -1.09 -10.72
CA ASN A 21 2.13 -1.47 -11.50
C ASN A 21 3.19 -2.14 -10.64
N LEU A 22 3.50 -1.60 -9.46
CA LEU A 22 4.45 -2.22 -8.54
C LEU A 22 3.97 -3.58 -8.03
N CYS A 23 2.68 -3.74 -7.78
CA CYS A 23 2.08 -5.04 -7.47
C CYS A 23 2.36 -6.05 -8.59
N ALA A 24 2.05 -5.69 -9.84
CA ALA A 24 2.30 -6.55 -11.00
C ALA A 24 3.79 -6.90 -11.19
N LEU A 25 4.69 -5.93 -10.98
CA LEU A 25 6.15 -6.14 -11.08
C LEU A 25 6.73 -7.01 -9.96
N GLN A 26 6.02 -7.13 -8.83
CA GLN A 26 6.48 -7.82 -7.62
C GLN A 26 5.69 -9.10 -7.32
N ASP A 27 4.91 -9.58 -8.29
CA ASP A 27 4.07 -10.79 -8.18
C ASP A 27 3.10 -10.74 -6.99
N SER A 28 2.51 -9.56 -6.76
CA SER A 28 1.46 -9.34 -5.76
C SER A 28 0.21 -8.74 -6.39
N ALA A 29 -0.92 -8.85 -5.69
CA ALA A 29 -2.19 -8.27 -6.11
C ALA A 29 -2.47 -6.98 -5.31
N PRO A 30 -3.09 -5.94 -5.92
CA PRO A 30 -3.54 -4.76 -5.20
C PRO A 30 -4.48 -5.15 -4.06
N LEU A 31 -4.18 -4.70 -2.85
CA LEU A 31 -5.03 -4.96 -1.69
C LEU A 31 -6.22 -3.99 -1.68
N PRO A 32 -7.47 -4.47 -1.53
CA PRO A 32 -8.64 -3.58 -1.43
C PRO A 32 -8.52 -2.55 -0.30
N ALA A 33 -7.86 -2.92 0.81
CA ALA A 33 -7.60 -2.00 1.92
C ALA A 33 -6.70 -0.82 1.53
N VAL A 34 -5.82 -0.99 0.53
CA VAL A 34 -4.94 0.08 0.03
C VAL A 34 -5.69 1.02 -0.91
N THR A 35 -6.65 0.51 -1.69
CA THR A 35 -7.37 1.30 -2.70
C THR A 35 -8.67 1.95 -2.19
N ALA A 36 -9.23 1.45 -1.08
CA ALA A 36 -10.56 1.84 -0.57
C ALA A 36 -10.81 3.35 -0.39
N HIS A 37 -9.79 4.12 0.01
CA HIS A 37 -9.93 5.54 0.38
C HIS A 37 -9.09 6.51 -0.46
N LEU A 38 -8.49 6.04 -1.56
CA LEU A 38 -7.59 6.86 -2.38
C LEU A 38 -8.29 8.06 -3.04
N SER A 39 -9.59 7.95 -3.36
CA SER A 39 -10.40 9.06 -3.88
C SER A 39 -10.54 10.23 -2.89
N GLN A 40 -10.33 9.97 -1.59
CA GLN A 40 -10.30 10.96 -0.52
C GLN A 40 -8.87 11.40 -0.19
N ALA A 41 -7.89 11.04 -1.03
CA ALA A 41 -6.46 11.25 -0.80
C ALA A 41 -5.98 10.64 0.54
N LEU A 42 -6.57 9.51 0.94
CA LEU A 42 -6.30 8.82 2.19
C LEU A 42 -5.83 7.39 1.93
N LEU A 43 -4.73 7.02 2.59
CA LEU A 43 -4.38 5.61 2.81
C LEU A 43 -4.65 5.26 4.27
N ASP A 44 -5.56 4.31 4.51
CA ASP A 44 -5.93 3.87 5.86
C ASP A 44 -5.84 2.35 5.97
N LEU A 45 -4.80 1.88 6.66
CA LEU A 45 -4.46 0.47 6.71
C LEU A 45 -4.46 -0.08 8.14
N ASN A 46 -5.00 -1.29 8.29
CA ASN A 46 -4.67 -2.16 9.40
C ASN A 46 -3.43 -2.99 9.02
N GLY A 47 -2.29 -2.69 9.64
CA GLY A 47 -1.01 -3.33 9.38
C GLY A 47 -0.97 -4.82 9.70
N ASP A 48 -1.78 -5.29 10.64
CA ASP A 48 -1.83 -6.71 11.02
C ASP A 48 -2.38 -7.60 9.91
N ARG A 49 -3.13 -7.00 8.98
CA ARG A 49 -3.76 -7.70 7.85
C ARG A 49 -2.94 -7.65 6.56
N VAL A 50 -1.78 -7.00 6.58
CA VAL A 50 -0.89 -6.87 5.42
C VAL A 50 0.22 -7.92 5.52
N ARG A 51 0.31 -8.82 4.52
CA ARG A 51 1.38 -9.83 4.51
C ARG A 51 2.72 -9.16 4.24
N LEU A 52 3.80 -9.80 4.69
CA LEU A 52 5.15 -9.27 4.55
C LEU A 52 5.49 -8.84 3.11
N ASN A 53 5.14 -9.65 2.11
CA ASN A 53 5.43 -9.36 0.71
C ASN A 53 4.58 -8.21 0.14
N ASP A 54 3.38 -8.01 0.66
CA ASP A 54 2.46 -6.95 0.19
C ASP A 54 2.89 -5.56 0.68
N TRP A 55 3.79 -5.49 1.67
CA TRP A 55 4.36 -4.22 2.14
C TRP A 55 5.28 -3.56 1.11
N GLN A 56 6.00 -4.34 0.32
CA GLN A 56 6.98 -3.82 -0.60
C GLN A 56 6.39 -2.84 -1.64
N PRO A 57 5.29 -3.15 -2.35
CA PRO A 57 4.68 -2.19 -3.28
C PRO A 57 4.05 -1.00 -2.56
N ILE A 58 3.48 -1.18 -1.36
CA ILE A 58 2.91 -0.10 -0.55
C ILE A 58 4.00 0.93 -0.19
N ILE A 59 5.11 0.47 0.40
CA ILE A 59 6.21 1.33 0.85
C ILE A 59 6.87 2.04 -0.34
N ASN A 60 7.05 1.33 -1.46
CA ASN A 60 7.67 1.92 -2.65
C ASN A 60 6.78 2.99 -3.29
N THR A 61 5.47 2.80 -3.31
CA THR A 61 4.52 3.81 -3.79
C THR A 61 4.54 5.04 -2.89
N LEU A 62 4.47 4.83 -1.57
CA LEU A 62 4.53 5.91 -0.57
C LEU A 62 5.82 6.74 -0.66
N ARG A 63 6.96 6.10 -0.97
CA ARG A 63 8.27 6.78 -1.07
C ARG A 63 8.28 7.93 -2.07
N ILE A 64 7.52 7.83 -3.16
CA ILE A 64 7.47 8.87 -4.19
C ILE A 64 6.15 9.65 -4.21
N ASN A 65 5.19 9.25 -3.38
CA ASN A 65 3.85 9.82 -3.40
C ASN A 65 3.84 11.32 -3.04
N LYS A 66 3.01 12.06 -3.76
CA LYS A 66 2.69 13.48 -3.56
C LYS A 66 1.19 13.76 -3.66
N SER A 67 0.35 12.73 -3.77
CA SER A 67 -1.10 12.87 -3.95
C SER A 67 -1.91 12.63 -2.68
N LEU A 68 -1.42 11.79 -1.75
CA LEU A 68 -2.12 11.52 -0.50
C LEU A 68 -1.97 12.72 0.44
N GLN A 69 -3.07 13.09 1.08
CA GLN A 69 -3.10 14.10 2.15
C GLN A 69 -2.87 13.46 3.52
N LEU A 70 -3.29 12.20 3.69
CA LEU A 70 -3.16 11.49 4.97
C LEU A 70 -2.79 10.02 4.74
N VAL A 71 -1.89 9.54 5.59
CA VAL A 71 -1.52 8.12 5.70
C VAL A 71 -1.73 7.70 7.15
N ALA A 72 -2.64 6.77 7.37
CA ALA A 72 -2.95 6.17 8.65
C ALA A 72 -2.59 4.69 8.63
N LEU A 73 -1.80 4.26 9.61
CA LEU A 73 -1.46 2.86 9.83
C LEU A 73 -1.78 2.51 11.28
N ARG A 74 -2.59 1.47 11.47
CA ARG A 74 -3.03 1.00 12.79
C ARG A 74 -2.71 -0.48 12.95
N SER A 75 -2.43 -0.88 14.18
CA SER A 75 -2.30 -2.27 14.60
C SER A 75 -3.20 -2.47 15.81
N TYR A 76 -3.79 -3.65 15.92
CA TYR A 76 -4.75 -4.06 16.91
C TYR A 76 -4.26 -5.36 17.55
N TYR A 77 -3.98 -5.31 18.85
CA TYR A 77 -3.66 -6.51 19.60
C TYR A 77 -4.81 -7.51 19.51
N GLN A 78 -4.51 -8.72 19.02
CA GLN A 78 -5.42 -9.85 19.07
C GLN A 78 -5.02 -10.72 20.26
N MET A 79 -5.95 -10.87 21.21
CA MET A 79 -5.73 -11.79 22.33
C MET A 79 -5.65 -13.21 21.76
N PRO A 80 -4.61 -14.01 22.13
CA PRO A 80 -4.55 -15.41 21.74
C PRO A 80 -5.84 -16.11 22.16
N GLN A 81 -6.48 -16.83 21.24
CA GLN A 81 -7.58 -17.71 21.64
C GLN A 81 -6.94 -18.86 22.42
N GLU A 82 -7.32 -19.02 23.69
CA GLU A 82 -6.96 -20.22 24.45
C GLU A 82 -7.58 -21.41 23.69
N GLU A 83 -6.73 -22.27 23.12
CA GLU A 83 -7.18 -23.54 22.56
C GLU A 83 -7.60 -24.41 23.76
N ASP A 84 -8.92 -24.52 23.99
CA ASP A 84 -9.46 -25.53 24.90
C ASP A 84 -9.03 -26.91 24.38
N GLY A 85 -8.07 -27.52 25.08
CA GLY A 85 -7.47 -28.82 24.76
C GLY A 85 -8.36 -30.02 25.04
#